data_AF-A0A7X7B4L0-F1
#
_entry.id   AF-A0A7X7B4L0-F1
#
_cell.length_a   1.000
_cell.length_b   1.000
_cell.length_c   1.000
_cell.angle_alpha   90.00
_cell.angle_beta   90.00
_cell.angle_gamma   90.00
#
_symmetry.space_group_name_H-M   'P 1'
#
loop_
_entity.id
_entity.type
_entity.pdbx_description
1 polymer ?
#
loop_
_entity_poly.entity_id
_entity_poly.type
_entity_poly.pdbx_seq_one_letter_code
_entity_poly.pdbx_strand_id
1 'polypeptide(L)'
;MSFSLISCEKENLDSELLIKVSDSSKFTDEEIDDAINTVIDNFVFPEFDTNQIIYDEEKSDIFIIEYLSHGKGSTKDIDPSNIIVLLSDFDVETSAENPILNEDKDISDFSWVLVREDKAAEWKIMDEIN
;
A
#
# COMPACT_ATOMS: atom_id res chain seq x y z
N MET A 1 16.32 25.44 3.15
CA MET A 1 14.87 25.25 3.01
C MET A 1 14.50 24.19 4.02
N SER A 2 13.75 24.55 5.06
CA SER A 2 13.28 23.57 6.05
C SER A 2 12.22 22.71 5.39
N PHE A 3 12.50 21.42 5.23
CA PHE A 3 11.45 20.43 5.03
C PHE A 3 10.89 20.13 6.42
N SER A 4 9.70 20.66 6.70
CA SER A 4 8.94 20.27 7.88
C SER A 4 8.41 18.87 7.62
N LEU A 5 8.92 17.88 8.36
CA LEU A 5 8.39 16.53 8.39
C LEU A 5 6.97 16.59 8.98
N ILE A 6 5.97 16.52 8.11
CA ILE A 6 4.57 16.35 8.51
C ILE A 6 4.22 14.94 8.06
N SER A 7 4.46 13.97 8.94
CA SER A 7 3.82 12.67 8.83
C SER A 7 2.32 12.92 8.97
N CYS A 8 1.59 12.88 7.86
CA CYS A 8 0.15 13.07 7.86
C CYS A 8 -0.49 11.73 8.27
N GLU A 9 -0.86 11.61 9.54
CA GLU A 9 -1.68 10.52 10.04
C GLU A 9 -3.14 10.88 9.75
N LYS A 10 -3.76 10.18 8.80
CA LYS A 10 -5.15 10.37 8.39
C LYS A 10 -5.96 9.22 8.98
N GLU A 11 -6.83 9.51 9.94
CA GLU A 11 -7.82 8.54 10.42
C GLU A 11 -9.04 8.58 9.48
N ASN A 12 -9.41 7.46 8.86
CA ASN A 12 -10.64 7.34 8.08
C ASN A 12 -11.76 6.87 9.00
N LEU A 13 -12.87 7.62 9.09
CA LEU A 13 -13.79 7.56 10.25
C LEU A 13 -14.86 6.45 10.20
N ASP A 14 -14.79 5.51 9.24
CA ASP A 14 -15.80 4.45 9.04
C ASP A 14 -15.29 3.03 9.37
N SER A 15 -13.99 2.87 9.63
CA SER A 15 -13.34 1.65 10.13
C SER A 15 -12.07 2.07 10.88
N GLU A 16 -11.55 1.30 11.83
CA GLU A 16 -10.28 1.60 12.54
C GLU A 16 -9.04 1.46 11.63
N LEU A 17 -9.13 1.98 10.40
CA LEU A 17 -8.09 1.98 9.38
C LEU A 17 -7.17 3.19 9.59
N LEU A 18 -5.95 2.92 10.03
CA LEU A 18 -4.91 3.93 10.20
C LEU A 18 -4.16 4.13 8.89
N ILE A 19 -4.16 5.35 8.36
CA ILE A 19 -3.41 5.69 7.16
C ILE A 19 -2.19 6.53 7.55
N LYS A 20 -0.99 6.04 7.23
CA LYS A 20 0.28 6.71 7.48
C LYS A 20 0.96 7.02 6.16
N VAL A 21 1.12 8.31 5.86
CA VAL A 21 1.78 8.76 4.63
C VAL A 21 3.06 9.50 5.01
N SER A 22 4.21 9.02 4.50
CA SER A 22 5.47 9.75 4.56
C SER A 22 5.51 10.85 3.52
N ASP A 23 6.37 11.87 3.73
CA ASP A 23 6.66 12.85 2.69
C ASP A 23 7.13 12.15 1.40
N SER A 24 6.63 12.62 0.26
CA SER A 24 7.03 12.13 -1.06
C SER A 24 7.63 13.25 -1.90
N SER A 25 8.70 12.92 -2.62
CA SER A 25 9.27 13.76 -3.67
C SER A 25 8.79 13.36 -5.07
N LYS A 26 8.24 12.15 -5.20
CA LYS A 26 7.85 11.53 -6.48
C LYS A 26 6.39 11.69 -6.82
N PHE A 27 5.52 11.57 -5.81
CA PHE A 27 4.08 11.62 -5.94
C PHE A 27 3.55 12.80 -5.14
N THR A 28 2.46 13.40 -5.63
CA THR A 28 1.73 14.38 -4.82
C THR A 28 0.85 13.67 -3.80
N ASP A 29 0.45 14.40 -2.75
CA ASP A 29 -0.50 13.89 -1.74
C ASP A 29 -1.79 13.35 -2.39
N GLU A 30 -2.27 14.02 -3.45
CA GLU A 30 -3.43 13.57 -4.23
C GLU A 30 -3.18 12.22 -4.92
N GLU A 31 -2.01 12.02 -5.52
CA GLU A 31 -1.66 10.76 -6.19
C GLU A 31 -1.56 9.60 -5.19
N ILE A 32 -1.06 9.87 -3.98
CA ILE A 32 -0.94 8.89 -2.89
C ILE A 32 -2.32 8.58 -2.30
N ASP A 33 -3.14 9.61 -2.04
CA ASP A 33 -4.52 9.45 -1.57
C ASP A 33 -5.34 8.61 -2.56
N ASP A 34 -5.22 8.86 -3.87
CA ASP A 34 -5.89 8.08 -4.92
C ASP A 34 -5.42 6.61 -4.94
N ALA A 35 -4.13 6.36 -4.73
CA ALA A 35 -3.59 5.00 -4.64
C ALA A 35 -4.16 4.27 -3.41
N ILE A 36 -4.23 4.95 -2.27
CA ILE A 36 -4.78 4.40 -1.02
C ILE A 36 -6.27 4.10 -1.18
N ASN A 37 -7.04 5.03 -1.74
CA ASN A 37 -8.46 4.83 -2.04
C ASN A 37 -8.66 3.65 -2.99
N THR A 38 -7.79 3.47 -3.98
CA THR A 38 -7.84 2.30 -4.87
C THR A 38 -7.72 0.98 -4.10
N VAL A 39 -6.81 0.91 -3.11
CA VAL A 39 -6.70 -0.28 -2.26
C VAL A 39 -7.97 -0.46 -1.43
N ILE A 40 -8.45 0.59 -0.77
CA ILE A 40 -9.66 0.53 0.07
C ILE A 40 -10.90 0.12 -0.72
N ASP A 41 -11.07 0.63 -1.95
CA ASP A 41 -12.22 0.34 -2.79
C ASP A 41 -12.17 -1.09 -3.37
N ASN A 42 -10.99 -1.63 -3.62
CA ASN A 42 -10.80 -2.97 -4.18
C ASN A 42 -10.64 -4.06 -3.13
N PHE A 43 -10.25 -3.70 -1.91
CA PHE A 43 -9.99 -4.63 -0.82
C PHE A 43 -10.88 -4.31 0.38
N VAL A 44 -11.79 -5.24 0.67
CA VAL A 44 -12.59 -5.17 1.89
C VAL A 44 -11.70 -5.64 3.04
N PHE A 45 -11.20 -4.68 3.81
CA PHE A 45 -10.50 -5.00 5.04
C PHE A 45 -11.45 -5.72 6.00
N PRO A 46 -11.10 -6.91 6.49
CA PRO A 46 -11.82 -7.53 7.59
C PRO A 46 -11.82 -6.62 8.82
N GLU A 47 -12.88 -6.73 9.62
CA GLU A 47 -12.97 -6.07 10.93
C GLU A 47 -11.94 -6.70 11.87
N PHE A 48 -10.76 -6.09 11.95
CA PHE A 48 -9.66 -6.46 12.82
C PHE A 48 -9.35 -5.29 13.76
N ASP A 49 -8.77 -5.59 14.92
CA ASP A 49 -8.41 -4.60 15.94
C ASP A 49 -7.38 -3.58 15.44
N THR A 50 -6.61 -3.90 14.40
CA THR A 50 -5.71 -2.94 13.76
C THR A 50 -5.55 -3.24 12.28
N ASN A 51 -6.01 -2.32 11.44
CA ASN A 51 -5.69 -2.27 10.03
C ASN A 51 -4.90 -0.98 9.76
N GLN A 52 -3.71 -1.06 9.19
CA GLN A 52 -2.99 0.14 8.76
C GLN A 52 -2.48 0.05 7.33
N ILE A 53 -2.61 1.14 6.58
CA ILE A 53 -1.99 1.35 5.27
C ILE A 53 -0.88 2.37 5.43
N ILE A 54 0.31 2.02 4.96
CA ILE A 54 1.51 2.82 5.09
C ILE A 54 2.06 3.11 3.68
N TYR A 55 2.22 4.39 3.36
CA TYR A 55 3.05 4.82 2.26
C TYR A 55 4.39 5.34 2.80
N ASP A 56 5.47 4.68 2.38
CA ASP A 56 6.85 5.09 2.65
C ASP A 56 7.63 5.09 1.33
N GLU A 57 8.15 6.24 0.90
CA GLU A 57 8.80 6.37 -0.40
C GLU A 57 10.06 5.48 -0.52
N GLU A 58 10.88 5.40 0.54
CA GLU A 58 12.11 4.61 0.51
C GLU A 58 11.82 3.11 0.46
N LYS A 59 10.87 2.64 1.28
CA LYS A 59 10.42 1.24 1.21
C LYS A 59 9.75 0.94 -0.13
N SER A 60 8.86 1.81 -0.60
CA SER A 60 8.17 1.66 -1.88
C SER A 60 9.18 1.47 -3.01
N ASP A 61 10.24 2.27 -3.04
CA ASP A 61 11.30 2.14 -4.05
C ASP A 61 12.01 0.78 -4.02
N ILE A 62 12.31 0.27 -2.84
CA ILE A 62 12.93 -1.05 -2.67
C ILE A 62 12.01 -2.13 -3.25
N PHE A 63 10.72 -2.11 -2.89
CA PHE A 63 9.74 -3.07 -3.40
C PHE A 63 9.49 -2.92 -4.90
N ILE A 64 9.52 -1.72 -5.46
CA ILE A 64 9.44 -1.49 -6.92
C ILE A 64 10.62 -2.17 -7.62
N ILE A 65 11.85 -2.02 -7.10
CA ILE A 65 13.03 -2.68 -7.66
C ILE A 65 12.88 -4.20 -7.61
N GLU A 66 12.38 -4.75 -6.50
CA GLU A 66 12.13 -6.19 -6.36
C GLU A 66 11.03 -6.68 -7.31
N TYR A 67 9.93 -5.95 -7.43
CA TYR A 67 8.84 -6.25 -8.37
C TYR A 67 9.31 -6.27 -9.82
N LEU A 68 10.13 -5.29 -10.22
CA LEU A 68 10.69 -5.20 -11.57
C LEU A 68 11.83 -6.20 -11.81
N SER A 69 12.56 -6.62 -10.77
CA SER A 69 13.69 -7.56 -10.93
C SER A 69 13.25 -9.02 -10.85
N HIS A 70 12.25 -9.32 -10.02
CA HIS A 70 11.89 -10.68 -9.62
C HIS A 70 10.38 -10.96 -9.67
N GLY A 71 9.53 -9.94 -9.62
CA GLY A 71 8.07 -10.09 -9.64
C GLY A 71 7.46 -10.15 -11.05
N LYS A 72 6.13 -9.99 -11.13
CA LYS A 72 5.39 -9.93 -12.41
C LYS A 72 5.81 -8.74 -13.30
N GLY A 73 6.47 -7.73 -12.72
CA GLY A 73 7.03 -6.59 -13.42
C GLY A 73 8.24 -6.92 -14.30
N SER A 74 8.98 -8.00 -13.98
CA SER A 74 10.21 -8.39 -14.71
C SER A 74 10.04 -8.69 -16.19
N THR A 75 8.81 -8.93 -16.64
CA THR A 75 8.49 -9.21 -18.05
C THR A 75 7.72 -8.08 -18.73
N LYS A 76 7.48 -6.97 -18.01
CA LYS A 76 6.70 -5.83 -18.50
C LYS A 76 7.57 -4.58 -18.61
N ASP A 77 7.38 -3.85 -19.70
CA ASP A 77 7.99 -2.53 -19.90
C ASP A 77 7.09 -1.48 -19.22
N ILE A 78 7.23 -1.36 -17.91
CA ILE A 78 6.49 -0.40 -17.07
C ILE A 78 7.49 0.64 -16.58
N ASP A 79 7.16 1.92 -16.73
CA ASP A 79 7.93 3.01 -16.15
C ASP A 79 7.84 2.92 -14.61
N PRO A 80 8.96 2.82 -13.88
CA PRO A 80 8.96 2.81 -12.41
C PRO A 80 8.25 4.01 -11.78
N SER A 81 8.21 5.15 -12.49
CA SER A 81 7.53 6.37 -12.04
C SER A 81 6.00 6.26 -12.07
N ASN A 82 5.49 5.22 -12.73
CA ASN A 82 4.07 4.88 -12.78
C ASN A 82 3.74 3.67 -11.89
N ILE A 83 4.64 3.32 -10.96
CA ILE A 83 4.45 2.28 -9.96
C ILE A 83 4.51 2.92 -8.58
N ILE A 84 3.53 2.63 -7.74
CA ILE A 84 3.53 2.98 -6.33
C ILE A 84 3.29 1.71 -5.52
N VAL A 85 4.04 1.53 -4.45
CA VAL A 85 3.86 0.39 -3.55
C VAL A 85 3.36 0.90 -2.21
N LEU A 86 2.20 0.40 -1.80
CA LEU A 86 1.64 0.65 -0.48
C LEU A 86 1.89 -0.57 0.39
N LEU A 87 2.21 -0.33 1.65
CA LEU A 87 2.37 -1.37 2.64
C LEU A 87 1.13 -1.42 3.51
N SER A 88 0.87 -2.58 4.09
CA SER A 88 -0.16 -2.71 5.09
C SER A 88 0.24 -3.70 6.16
N ASP A 89 -0.12 -3.35 7.38
CA ASP A 89 0.00 -4.24 8.52
C ASP A 89 -1.40 -4.53 9.06
N PHE A 90 -1.66 -5.79 9.31
CA PHE A 90 -2.92 -6.28 9.84
C PHE A 90 -2.66 -7.16 11.05
N ASP A 91 -3.34 -6.86 12.15
CA ASP A 91 -3.41 -7.76 13.29
C ASP A 91 -4.52 -8.77 13.04
N VAL A 92 -4.13 -10.02 12.78
CA VAL A 92 -5.09 -11.11 12.64
C VAL A 92 -5.38 -11.62 14.05
N GLU A 93 -6.23 -10.91 14.79
CA GLU A 93 -6.87 -11.52 15.95
C GLU A 93 -7.65 -12.73 15.45
N THR A 94 -7.47 -13.87 16.11
CA THR A 94 -7.92 -15.20 15.70
C THR A 94 -9.45 -15.28 15.61
N SER A 95 -10.01 -14.78 14.50
CA SER A 95 -11.40 -15.02 14.12
C SER A 95 -11.48 -16.42 13.53
N ALA A 96 -12.08 -17.32 14.29
CA ALA A 96 -12.15 -18.76 14.07
C ALA A 96 -12.85 -19.22 12.76
N GLU A 97 -13.12 -18.32 11.81
CA GLU A 97 -13.91 -18.60 10.61
C GLU A 97 -13.15 -18.50 9.28
N ASN A 98 -11.88 -18.05 9.25
CA ASN A 98 -11.11 -17.95 8.00
C ASN A 98 -9.95 -18.96 7.91
N PRO A 99 -10.10 -20.09 7.20
CA PRO A 99 -9.13 -21.19 7.20
C PRO A 99 -7.79 -20.89 6.49
N ILE A 100 -7.66 -19.72 5.85
CA ILE A 100 -6.41 -19.25 5.23
C ILE A 100 -5.50 -18.55 6.27
N LEU A 101 -6.08 -17.98 7.33
CA LEU A 101 -5.42 -17.15 8.34
C LEU A 101 -5.35 -17.87 9.70
N ASN A 102 -4.93 -19.12 9.69
CA ASN A 102 -5.12 -20.03 10.83
C ASN A 102 -4.01 -19.99 11.90
N GLU A 103 -3.28 -18.89 12.02
CA GLU A 103 -2.19 -18.76 13.00
C GLU A 103 -2.12 -17.30 13.45
N ASP A 104 -2.06 -17.04 14.75
CA ASP A 104 -1.75 -15.73 15.36
C ASP A 104 -0.48 -15.16 14.72
N LYS A 105 -0.64 -14.44 13.62
CA LYS A 105 0.45 -13.88 12.84
C LYS A 105 0.04 -12.47 12.49
N ASP A 106 0.72 -11.53 13.13
CA ASP A 106 0.85 -10.18 12.61
C ASP A 106 1.32 -10.30 11.15
N ILE A 107 0.45 -9.95 10.21
CA ILE A 107 0.84 -9.83 8.81
C ILE A 107 1.40 -8.43 8.70
N SER A 108 2.73 -8.32 8.73
CA SER A 108 3.46 -7.08 8.57
C SER A 108 4.10 -6.97 7.20
N ASP A 109 4.19 -5.75 6.66
CA ASP A 109 4.78 -5.41 5.38
C ASP A 109 4.08 -6.09 4.17
N PHE A 110 2.78 -6.37 4.27
CA PHE A 110 2.01 -6.82 3.10
C PHE A 110 2.04 -5.70 2.05
N SER A 111 2.52 -6.00 0.85
CA SER A 111 2.76 -4.96 -0.16
C SER A 111 1.81 -5.06 -1.34
N TRP A 112 1.19 -3.92 -1.63
CA TRP A 112 0.29 -3.70 -2.75
C TRP A 112 1.05 -3.00 -3.85
N VAL A 113 1.24 -3.66 -5.00
CA VAL A 113 1.88 -3.03 -6.16
C VAL A 113 0.80 -2.44 -7.04
N LEU A 114 0.70 -1.11 -7.05
CA LEU A 114 -0.22 -0.38 -7.92
C LEU A 114 0.53 0.16 -9.13
N VAL A 115 -0.05 -0.01 -10.31
CA VAL A 115 0.49 0.49 -11.57
C VAL A 115 -0.58 1.27 -12.30
N ARG A 116 -0.18 2.37 -12.92
CA ARG A 116 -1.01 3.14 -13.86
C ARG A 116 -0.36 3.19 -15.24
N GLU A 117 -1.16 3.40 -16.27
CA GLU A 117 -0.63 3.50 -17.66
C GLU A 117 0.10 4.84 -17.88
N ASP A 118 -0.45 5.93 -17.34
CA ASP A 118 0.13 7.27 -17.38
C ASP A 118 -0.35 8.11 -16.17
N LYS A 119 0.13 9.35 -16.05
CA LYS A 119 -0.19 10.23 -14.90
C LYS A 119 -1.68 10.60 -14.76
N ALA A 120 -2.47 10.47 -15.82
CA ALA A 120 -3.91 10.74 -15.80
C ALA A 120 -4.74 9.46 -15.68
N ALA A 121 -4.12 8.29 -15.72
CA ALA A 121 -4.79 7.00 -15.56
C ALA A 121 -4.97 6.64 -14.08
N GLU A 122 -6.08 5.95 -13.80
CA GLU A 122 -6.37 5.41 -12.47
C GLU A 122 -5.36 4.31 -12.10
N TRP A 123 -5.08 4.22 -10.80
CA TRP A 123 -4.25 3.16 -10.24
C TRP A 123 -4.95 1.80 -10.38
N LYS A 124 -4.17 0.76 -10.68
CA LYS A 124 -4.65 -0.62 -10.73
C LYS A 124 -3.73 -1.51 -9.91
N ILE A 125 -4.33 -2.33 -9.04
CA ILE A 125 -3.59 -3.35 -8.29
C ILE A 125 -3.11 -4.41 -9.29
N MET A 126 -1.78 -4.52 -9.42
CA MET A 126 -1.14 -5.41 -10.36
C MET A 126 -0.62 -6.69 -9.69
N ASP A 127 -0.18 -6.56 -8.45
CA ASP A 127 0.34 -7.68 -7.68
C ASP A 127 0.20 -7.42 -6.18
N GLU A 128 0.13 -8.52 -5.44
CA GLU A 128 0.09 -8.58 -3.99
C GLU A 128 1.26 -9.45 -3.56
N ILE A 129 2.19 -8.92 -2.77
CA ILE A 129 3.38 -9.65 -2.32
C ILE A 129 3.25 -9.83 -0.79
N ASN A 130 3.26 -11.09 -0.37
CA ASN A 130 3.21 -11.58 1.02
C ASN A 130 4.42 -12.47 1.31
#